data_AF-A0A534L2C6-F1
#
_entry.id   AF-A0A534L2C6-F1
#
_cell.length_a   1.000
_cell.length_b   1.000
_cell.length_c   1.000
_cell.angle_alpha   90.00
_cell.angle_beta   90.00
_cell.angle_gamma   90.00
#
_symmetry.space_group_name_H-M   'P 1'
#
loop_
_entity.id
_entity.type
_entity.pdbx_description
1 polymer ?
#
loop_
_entity_poly.entity_id
_entity_poly.type
_entity_poly.pdbx_seq_one_letter_code
_entity_poly.pdbx_strand_id
1 'polypeptide(L)'
;MPETISVLHRVGRISEGTPLFTDLDLMGYASQGRSISRVFDSLGFKPDDMINGFFGDRRLVYYEGQNRFHVDIFLDRLEFSHDVLFGKKPGNGRLELDSPTISLTDMVLEKLQIHRIGRKDLVDLIVLFLGHDVKRAADGDREAIDAGHIADLLADDWGFWYESTQNLGKSRQLLGNFVAEGKVPADFAQRIEGRIGKLEAALQSVPKGRAWQKRAKVGTAKRWFREVEEIVR
;
A
#
# COMPACT_ATOMS: atom_id res chain seq x y z
N MET A 1 -11.98 -1.03 15.79
CA MET A 1 -12.56 -0.04 14.85
C MET A 1 -12.88 1.33 15.48
N PRO A 2 -13.43 1.45 16.71
CA PRO A 2 -13.62 2.78 17.33
C PRO A 2 -12.28 3.50 17.61
N GLU A 3 -11.26 2.75 17.99
CA GLU A 3 -9.93 3.25 18.36
C GLU A 3 -9.19 3.89 17.18
N THR A 4 -9.17 3.22 16.04
CA THR A 4 -8.48 3.68 14.82
C THR A 4 -9.11 4.96 14.27
N ILE A 5 -10.45 5.03 14.25
CA ILE A 5 -11.18 6.24 13.86
C ILE A 5 -10.86 7.41 14.82
N SER A 6 -10.85 7.17 16.13
CA SER A 6 -10.46 8.19 17.10
C SER A 6 -9.04 8.71 16.84
N VAL A 7 -8.08 7.83 16.53
CA VAL A 7 -6.71 8.25 16.18
C VAL A 7 -6.71 9.09 14.91
N LEU A 8 -7.42 8.68 13.86
CA LEU A 8 -7.51 9.42 12.59
C LEU A 8 -8.01 10.86 12.77
N HIS A 9 -9.01 11.07 13.63
CA HIS A 9 -9.48 12.42 13.97
C HIS A 9 -8.42 13.21 14.76
N ARG A 10 -7.85 12.63 15.81
CA ARG A 10 -6.87 13.32 16.69
C ARG A 10 -5.59 13.73 15.96
N VAL A 11 -5.17 12.97 14.95
CA VAL A 11 -3.96 13.26 14.16
C VAL A 11 -4.23 14.15 12.94
N GLY A 12 -5.49 14.53 12.71
CA GLY A 12 -5.93 15.41 11.62
C GLY A 12 -5.97 14.74 10.25
N ARG A 13 -6.12 13.41 10.19
CA ARG A 13 -6.21 12.65 8.93
C ARG A 13 -7.60 12.69 8.32
N ILE A 14 -8.64 12.78 9.16
CA ILE A 14 -10.04 13.01 8.79
C ILE A 14 -10.45 14.36 9.37
N SER A 15 -10.98 15.25 8.53
CA SER A 15 -11.54 16.55 8.93
C SER A 15 -13.04 16.54 8.66
N GLU A 16 -13.84 17.04 9.60
CA GLU A 16 -15.29 17.18 9.41
C GLU A 16 -15.59 18.18 8.27
N GLY A 17 -16.49 17.80 7.35
CA GLY A 17 -16.95 18.68 6.27
C GLY A 17 -16.13 18.63 4.96
N THR A 18 -15.03 17.89 4.90
CA THR A 18 -14.29 17.66 3.64
C THR A 18 -14.82 16.40 2.94
N PRO A 19 -15.03 16.40 1.60
CA PRO A 19 -15.29 15.16 0.87
C PRO A 19 -14.19 14.14 1.17
N LEU A 20 -14.58 12.96 1.65
CA LEU A 20 -13.62 11.96 2.14
C LEU A 20 -12.69 11.45 1.03
N PHE A 21 -13.14 11.46 -0.24
CA PHE A 21 -12.39 10.97 -1.39
C PHE A 21 -12.76 11.76 -2.66
N THR A 22 -11.77 12.06 -3.50
CA THR A 22 -11.92 12.72 -4.81
C THR A 22 -11.79 11.75 -5.99
N ASP A 23 -11.41 10.52 -5.66
CA ASP A 23 -10.90 9.46 -6.51
C ASP A 23 -11.21 8.09 -5.89
N LEU A 24 -11.25 7.07 -6.72
CA LEU A 24 -11.43 5.67 -6.32
C LEU A 24 -10.34 4.82 -6.97
N ASP A 25 -9.47 4.25 -6.14
CA ASP A 25 -8.47 3.30 -6.59
C ASP A 25 -9.00 1.87 -6.48
N LEU A 26 -8.90 1.12 -7.59
CA LEU A 26 -9.30 -0.26 -7.69
C LEU A 26 -8.13 -1.11 -8.21
N MET A 27 -8.15 -2.38 -7.84
CA MET A 27 -7.27 -3.39 -8.41
C MET A 27 -8.07 -4.38 -9.26
N GLY A 28 -7.52 -4.76 -10.40
CA GLY A 28 -8.05 -5.81 -11.25
C GLY A 28 -6.93 -6.67 -11.84
N TYR A 29 -7.31 -7.74 -12.53
CA TYR A 29 -6.37 -8.49 -13.36
C TYR A 29 -6.45 -8.01 -14.81
N ALA A 30 -5.31 -7.87 -15.49
CA ALA A 30 -5.27 -7.49 -16.91
C ALA A 30 -6.05 -8.49 -17.79
N SER A 31 -6.06 -9.77 -17.39
CA SER A 31 -6.86 -10.83 -18.02
C SER A 31 -8.38 -10.57 -17.98
N GLN A 32 -8.84 -9.69 -17.09
CA GLN A 32 -10.24 -9.29 -16.95
C GLN A 32 -10.56 -7.93 -17.59
N GLY A 33 -9.60 -7.29 -18.28
CA GLY A 33 -9.77 -5.92 -18.82
C GLY A 33 -11.05 -5.71 -19.62
N ARG A 34 -11.40 -6.66 -20.51
CA ARG A 34 -12.67 -6.61 -21.28
C ARG A 34 -13.92 -6.65 -20.41
N SER A 35 -13.90 -7.46 -19.34
CA SER A 35 -15.01 -7.54 -18.40
C SER A 35 -15.12 -6.28 -17.55
N ILE A 36 -13.98 -5.71 -17.15
CA ILE A 36 -13.90 -4.43 -16.44
C ILE A 36 -14.52 -3.32 -17.30
N SER A 37 -14.09 -3.14 -18.55
CA SER A 37 -14.67 -2.13 -19.45
C SER A 37 -16.18 -2.27 -19.58
N ARG A 38 -16.69 -3.49 -19.79
CA ARG A 38 -18.14 -3.73 -19.90
C ARG A 38 -18.92 -3.32 -18.65
N VAL A 39 -18.34 -3.51 -17.46
CA VAL A 39 -18.96 -3.09 -16.19
C VAL A 39 -18.96 -1.56 -16.08
N PHE A 40 -17.84 -0.91 -16.39
CA PHE A 40 -17.77 0.55 -16.31
C PHE A 40 -18.67 1.25 -17.35
N ASP A 41 -18.75 0.70 -18.56
CA ASP A 41 -19.68 1.16 -19.61
C ASP A 41 -21.13 1.05 -19.15
N SER A 42 -21.52 -0.08 -18.54
CA SER A 42 -22.90 -0.30 -18.08
C SER A 42 -23.28 0.58 -16.89
N LEU A 43 -22.29 0.99 -16.09
CA LEU A 43 -22.44 1.95 -15.00
C LEU A 43 -22.41 3.42 -15.49
N GLY A 44 -22.16 3.67 -16.78
CA GLY A 44 -22.16 5.00 -17.37
C GLY A 44 -20.89 5.81 -17.13
N PHE A 45 -19.78 5.15 -16.77
CA PHE A 45 -18.47 5.79 -16.67
C PHE A 45 -17.86 6.00 -18.06
N LYS A 46 -17.08 7.07 -18.22
CA LYS A 46 -16.40 7.41 -19.46
C LYS A 46 -14.93 7.03 -19.39
N PRO A 47 -14.39 6.22 -20.29
CA PRO A 47 -12.96 5.91 -20.29
C PRO A 47 -12.12 7.14 -20.65
N ASP A 48 -10.89 7.21 -20.11
CA ASP A 48 -9.85 8.08 -20.65
C ASP A 48 -9.18 7.41 -21.85
N ASP A 49 -9.60 7.76 -23.07
CA ASP A 49 -9.11 7.09 -24.28
C ASP A 49 -7.58 7.21 -24.46
N MET A 50 -6.99 8.33 -24.02
CA MET A 50 -5.56 8.56 -24.15
C MET A 50 -4.78 7.66 -23.17
N ILE A 51 -5.10 7.74 -21.88
CA ILE A 51 -4.40 6.95 -20.86
C ILE A 51 -4.63 5.47 -21.10
N ASN A 52 -5.87 5.06 -21.41
CA ASN A 52 -6.18 3.65 -21.66
C ASN A 52 -5.54 3.12 -22.95
N GLY A 53 -5.36 3.98 -23.97
CA GLY A 53 -4.65 3.62 -25.19
C GLY A 53 -3.15 3.35 -24.98
N PHE A 54 -2.48 4.16 -24.13
CA PHE A 54 -1.04 4.02 -23.87
C PHE A 54 -0.71 3.03 -22.74
N PHE A 55 -1.56 2.95 -21.72
CA PHE A 55 -1.26 2.23 -20.47
C PHE A 55 -2.30 1.15 -20.12
N GLY A 56 -3.25 0.85 -21.00
CA GLY A 56 -4.38 -0.06 -20.71
C GLY A 56 -4.00 -1.50 -20.38
N ASP A 57 -2.74 -1.90 -20.55
CA ASP A 57 -2.19 -3.17 -20.08
C ASP A 57 -1.86 -3.15 -18.56
N ARG A 58 -1.79 -1.97 -17.94
CA ARG A 58 -1.35 -1.74 -16.56
C ARG A 58 -2.28 -0.86 -15.73
N ARG A 59 -2.94 0.12 -16.35
CA ARG A 59 -3.83 1.07 -15.68
C ARG A 59 -4.98 1.45 -16.60
N LEU A 60 -6.20 1.39 -16.10
CA LEU A 60 -7.38 1.95 -16.75
C LEU A 60 -7.90 3.12 -15.93
N VAL A 61 -8.35 4.16 -16.62
CA VAL A 61 -8.91 5.37 -16.02
C VAL A 61 -10.32 5.58 -16.55
N TYR A 62 -11.22 5.85 -15.64
CA TYR A 62 -12.61 6.14 -15.93
C TYR A 62 -13.06 7.38 -15.17
N TYR A 63 -13.88 8.21 -15.79
CA TYR A 63 -14.50 9.37 -15.18
C TYR A 63 -15.98 9.06 -14.93
N GLU A 64 -16.49 9.47 -13.78
CA GLU A 64 -17.93 9.48 -13.56
C GLU A 64 -18.60 10.41 -14.59
N GLY A 65 -19.85 10.13 -14.98
CA GLY A 65 -20.48 10.79 -16.13
C GLY A 65 -20.49 12.33 -16.09
N GLN A 66 -20.51 12.93 -14.89
CA GLN A 66 -20.45 14.38 -14.64
C GLN A 66 -19.06 14.86 -14.19
N ASN A 67 -18.05 13.99 -14.27
CA ASN A 67 -16.66 14.24 -13.90
C ASN A 67 -16.47 14.66 -12.43
N ARG A 68 -17.33 14.15 -11.53
CA ARG A 68 -17.27 14.48 -10.09
C ARG A 68 -16.10 13.81 -9.38
N PHE A 69 -15.75 12.61 -9.84
CA PHE A 69 -14.59 11.85 -9.39
C PHE A 69 -14.13 10.95 -10.55
N HIS A 70 -12.91 10.44 -10.43
CA HIS A 70 -12.36 9.48 -11.35
C HIS A 70 -12.05 8.16 -10.64
N VAL A 71 -11.93 7.10 -11.42
CA VAL A 71 -11.62 5.75 -10.97
C VAL A 71 -10.35 5.31 -11.68
N ASP A 72 -9.34 4.99 -10.90
CA ASP A 72 -8.10 4.39 -11.37
C ASP A 72 -8.11 2.89 -11.07
N ILE A 73 -7.92 2.08 -12.10
CA ILE A 73 -7.93 0.62 -12.00
C ILE A 73 -6.54 0.12 -12.38
N PHE A 74 -5.76 -0.28 -11.40
CA PHE A 74 -4.44 -0.86 -11.60
C PHE A 74 -4.56 -2.36 -11.89
N LEU A 75 -3.74 -2.85 -12.83
CA LEU A 75 -3.83 -4.21 -13.34
C LEU A 75 -2.60 -5.02 -12.97
N ASP A 76 -2.82 -6.20 -12.38
CA ASP A 76 -1.83 -7.21 -11.98
C ASP A 76 -0.78 -6.80 -10.92
N ARG A 77 -0.39 -5.52 -10.86
CA ARG A 77 0.59 -4.98 -9.93
C ARG A 77 0.37 -3.48 -9.71
N LEU A 78 0.91 -2.96 -8.61
CA LEU A 78 1.18 -1.54 -8.46
C LEU A 78 2.62 -1.26 -8.89
N GLU A 79 2.80 -0.42 -9.90
CA GLU A 79 4.10 -0.12 -10.52
C GLU A 79 4.56 1.30 -10.15
N PHE A 80 4.94 1.50 -8.88
CA PHE A 80 5.32 2.80 -8.34
C PHE A 80 6.84 2.90 -8.10
N SER A 81 7.32 3.32 -6.92
CA SER A 81 8.76 3.35 -6.62
C SER A 81 9.34 1.95 -6.59
N HIS A 82 8.55 0.98 -6.12
CA HIS A 82 8.78 -0.46 -6.26
C HIS A 82 7.50 -1.16 -6.71
N ASP A 83 7.64 -2.37 -7.24
CA ASP A 83 6.50 -3.15 -7.73
C ASP A 83 5.87 -3.94 -6.56
N VAL A 84 4.55 -3.81 -6.37
CA VAL A 84 3.75 -4.68 -5.49
C VAL A 84 2.90 -5.60 -6.37
N LEU A 85 3.16 -6.90 -6.30
CA LEU A 85 2.58 -7.87 -7.24
C LEU A 85 1.28 -8.48 -6.69
N PHE A 86 0.20 -8.43 -7.49
CA PHE A 86 -1.09 -9.02 -7.15
C PHE A 86 -1.39 -10.31 -7.90
N GLY A 87 -0.57 -10.70 -8.86
CA GLY A 87 -0.80 -11.86 -9.73
C GLY A 87 -1.48 -11.47 -11.03
N LYS A 88 -1.82 -12.46 -11.88
CA LYS A 88 -2.25 -12.19 -13.27
C LYS A 88 -3.66 -12.65 -13.62
N LYS A 89 -4.24 -13.48 -12.77
CA LYS A 89 -5.54 -14.10 -13.02
C LYS A 89 -6.18 -14.58 -11.73
N PRO A 90 -7.51 -14.76 -11.74
CA PRO A 90 -8.19 -15.31 -10.59
C PRO A 90 -7.69 -16.69 -10.18
N GLY A 91 -7.68 -16.94 -8.87
CA GLY A 91 -7.24 -18.21 -8.27
C GLY A 91 -5.73 -18.46 -8.27
N ASN A 92 -4.93 -17.57 -8.87
CA ASN A 92 -3.47 -17.57 -8.77
C ASN A 92 -2.92 -16.17 -8.49
N GLY A 93 -3.77 -15.28 -7.97
CA GLY A 93 -3.38 -13.95 -7.53
C GLY A 93 -3.85 -13.70 -6.11
N ARG A 94 -3.84 -12.43 -5.73
CA ARG A 94 -4.03 -11.96 -4.36
C ARG A 94 -5.35 -11.22 -4.15
N LEU A 95 -6.09 -10.91 -5.21
CA LEU A 95 -7.35 -10.15 -5.13
C LEU A 95 -8.48 -10.94 -4.47
N GLU A 96 -8.32 -12.25 -4.29
CA GLU A 96 -9.28 -13.12 -3.57
C GLU A 96 -8.97 -13.26 -2.08
N LEU A 97 -7.83 -12.75 -1.61
CA LEU A 97 -7.44 -12.87 -0.21
C LEU A 97 -8.38 -12.07 0.70
N ASP A 98 -8.92 -10.96 0.20
CA ASP A 98 -9.86 -10.11 0.93
C ASP A 98 -10.89 -9.46 0.01
N SER A 99 -12.00 -8.98 0.58
CA SER A 99 -13.08 -8.30 -0.12
C SER A 99 -13.89 -7.45 0.86
N PRO A 100 -14.25 -6.19 0.51
CA PRO A 100 -14.15 -5.58 -0.81
C PRO A 100 -12.80 -4.90 -1.12
N THR A 101 -11.83 -4.93 -0.20
CA THR A 101 -10.52 -4.30 -0.38
C THR A 101 -9.44 -5.31 -0.76
N ILE A 102 -8.25 -4.82 -1.15
CA ILE A 102 -7.03 -5.64 -1.13
C ILE A 102 -6.71 -6.08 0.30
N SER A 103 -5.85 -7.10 0.46
CA SER A 103 -5.48 -7.59 1.79
C SER A 103 -4.71 -6.52 2.58
N LEU A 104 -4.77 -6.58 3.91
CA LEU A 104 -3.97 -5.71 4.79
C LEU A 104 -2.47 -5.80 4.51
N THR A 105 -2.00 -6.98 4.11
CA THR A 105 -0.61 -7.20 3.72
C THR A 105 -0.24 -6.35 2.51
N ASP A 106 -1.12 -6.31 1.50
CA ASP A 106 -0.90 -5.57 0.28
C ASP A 106 -1.04 -4.05 0.50
N MET A 107 -1.95 -3.62 1.39
CA MET A 107 -2.04 -2.22 1.83
C MET A 107 -0.74 -1.75 2.50
N VAL A 108 -0.14 -2.59 3.37
CA VAL A 108 1.14 -2.26 3.99
C VAL A 108 2.25 -2.16 2.94
N LEU A 109 2.33 -3.10 1.98
CA LEU A 109 3.31 -3.07 0.89
C LEU A 109 3.17 -1.80 0.02
N GLU A 110 1.94 -1.41 -0.32
CA GLU A 110 1.63 -0.19 -1.06
C GLU A 110 2.21 1.05 -0.39
N LYS A 111 2.09 1.15 0.94
CA LYS A 111 2.64 2.29 1.69
C LYS A 111 4.15 2.20 1.86
N LEU A 112 4.68 1.01 2.11
CA LEU A 112 6.12 0.83 2.35
C LEU A 112 6.98 1.10 1.10
N GLN A 113 6.46 0.91 -0.12
CA GLN A 113 7.25 1.16 -1.33
C GLN A 113 7.51 2.65 -1.61
N ILE A 114 6.79 3.58 -0.98
CA ILE A 114 6.82 4.99 -1.36
C ILE A 114 8.17 5.63 -0.96
N HIS A 115 8.98 6.05 -1.94
CA HIS A 115 10.30 6.67 -1.66
C HIS A 115 10.19 8.00 -0.90
N ARG A 116 9.32 8.89 -1.37
CA ARG A 116 9.02 10.17 -0.72
C ARG A 116 7.73 10.08 0.06
N ILE A 117 7.69 9.17 1.04
CA ILE A 117 6.48 8.90 1.82
C ILE A 117 5.95 10.17 2.51
N GLY A 118 4.66 10.44 2.32
CA GLY A 118 3.98 11.59 2.90
C GLY A 118 3.50 11.32 4.32
N ARG A 119 3.13 12.40 5.03
CA ARG A 119 2.52 12.29 6.37
C ARG A 119 1.25 11.43 6.36
N LYS A 120 0.42 11.53 5.31
CA LYS A 120 -0.84 10.78 5.22
C LYS A 120 -0.56 9.27 5.17
N ASP A 121 0.39 8.82 4.35
CA ASP A 121 0.77 7.41 4.23
C ASP A 121 1.41 6.86 5.52
N LEU A 122 2.22 7.68 6.21
CA LEU A 122 2.77 7.30 7.53
C LEU A 122 1.66 7.14 8.58
N VAL A 123 0.64 8.00 8.58
CA VAL A 123 -0.53 7.84 9.46
C VAL A 123 -1.30 6.57 9.09
N ASP A 124 -1.47 6.29 7.81
CA ASP A 124 -2.18 5.10 7.33
C ASP A 124 -1.44 3.82 7.80
N LEU A 125 -0.10 3.78 7.73
CA LEU A 125 0.71 2.71 8.32
C LEU A 125 0.51 2.57 9.84
N ILE A 126 0.56 3.69 10.59
CA ILE A 126 0.34 3.69 12.05
C ILE A 126 -1.03 3.09 12.38
N VAL A 127 -2.07 3.46 11.64
CA VAL A 127 -3.43 2.98 11.86
C VAL A 127 -3.59 1.52 11.49
N LEU A 128 -2.96 1.05 10.41
CA LEU A 128 -2.92 -0.38 10.05
C LEU A 128 -2.27 -1.19 11.17
N PHE A 129 -1.11 -0.75 11.68
CA PHE A 129 -0.43 -1.41 12.79
C PHE A 129 -1.14 -1.24 14.14
N LEU A 130 -2.05 -0.28 14.30
CA LEU A 130 -2.91 -0.18 15.48
C LEU A 130 -4.11 -1.13 15.40
N GLY A 131 -4.73 -1.23 14.22
CA GLY A 131 -5.92 -2.04 13.99
C GLY A 131 -5.60 -3.54 13.98
N HIS A 132 -4.53 -3.94 13.30
CA HIS A 132 -4.37 -5.32 12.86
C HIS A 132 -3.08 -5.95 13.38
N ASP A 133 -3.12 -7.25 13.69
CA ASP A 133 -1.93 -7.95 14.18
C ASP A 133 -0.96 -8.27 13.03
N VAL A 134 0.31 -8.41 13.38
CA VAL A 134 1.36 -8.85 12.47
C VAL A 134 1.71 -10.28 12.82
N LYS A 135 1.54 -11.20 11.86
CA LYS A 135 1.76 -12.64 12.02
C LYS A 135 2.82 -13.12 11.04
N ARG A 136 3.46 -14.25 11.35
CA ARG A 136 4.43 -14.88 10.44
C ARG A 136 3.78 -15.32 9.12
N ALA A 137 2.54 -15.81 9.19
CA ALA A 137 1.67 -16.11 8.07
C ALA A 137 0.25 -15.70 8.46
N ALA A 138 -0.55 -15.22 7.51
CA ALA A 138 -1.95 -14.90 7.78
C ALA A 138 -2.83 -16.15 7.93
N ASP A 139 -2.50 -17.25 7.23
CA ASP A 139 -3.21 -18.54 7.30
C ASP A 139 -4.74 -18.44 7.15
N GLY A 140 -5.21 -17.52 6.30
CA GLY A 140 -6.63 -17.25 6.05
C GLY A 140 -7.28 -16.23 6.98
N ASP A 141 -6.54 -15.70 7.96
CA ASP A 141 -6.98 -14.56 8.78
C ASP A 141 -6.87 -13.25 7.99
N ARG A 142 -8.02 -12.71 7.56
CA ARG A 142 -8.11 -11.45 6.82
C ARG A 142 -7.78 -10.22 7.67
N GLU A 143 -7.82 -10.35 9.00
CA GLU A 143 -7.56 -9.26 9.94
C GLU A 143 -6.09 -9.21 10.41
N ALA A 144 -5.21 -9.96 9.74
CA ALA A 144 -3.78 -10.02 10.03
C ALA A 144 -2.90 -9.63 8.83
N ILE A 145 -1.80 -8.94 9.15
CA ILE A 145 -0.73 -8.63 8.21
C ILE A 145 0.23 -9.82 8.16
N ASP A 146 0.47 -10.34 6.96
CA ASP A 146 1.38 -11.45 6.69
C ASP A 146 2.83 -10.94 6.56
N ALA A 147 3.58 -11.01 7.65
CA ALA A 147 4.98 -10.58 7.67
C ALA A 147 5.90 -11.51 6.87
N GLY A 148 5.55 -12.79 6.72
CA GLY A 148 6.31 -13.75 5.92
C GLY A 148 6.27 -13.38 4.45
N HIS A 149 5.06 -13.11 3.92
CA HIS A 149 4.89 -12.66 2.55
C HIS A 149 5.68 -11.37 2.25
N ILE A 150 5.60 -10.37 3.14
CA ILE A 150 6.37 -9.13 3.00
C ILE A 150 7.87 -9.43 3.02
N ALA A 151 8.34 -10.22 3.99
CA ALA A 151 9.76 -10.53 4.12
C ALA A 151 10.32 -11.28 2.91
N ASP A 152 9.58 -12.23 2.36
CA ASP A 152 9.97 -12.99 1.17
C ASP A 152 10.07 -12.07 -0.06
N LEU A 153 9.08 -11.21 -0.27
CA LEU A 153 9.08 -10.26 -1.40
C LEU A 153 10.26 -9.29 -1.31
N LEU A 154 10.54 -8.76 -0.11
CA LEU A 154 11.63 -7.82 0.13
C LEU A 154 13.00 -8.51 0.16
N ALA A 155 13.07 -9.84 0.34
CA ALA A 155 14.35 -10.57 0.37
C ALA A 155 15.06 -10.63 -0.98
N ASP A 156 14.32 -10.40 -2.08
CA ASP A 156 14.84 -10.37 -3.45
C ASP A 156 15.04 -8.95 -4.01
N ASP A 157 14.44 -7.91 -3.39
CA ASP A 157 14.62 -6.51 -3.76
C ASP A 157 15.24 -5.68 -2.63
N TRP A 158 16.54 -5.36 -2.76
CA TRP A 158 17.23 -4.52 -1.78
C TRP A 158 16.69 -3.09 -1.71
N GLY A 159 16.30 -2.51 -2.85
CA GLY A 159 15.78 -1.15 -2.88
C GLY A 159 14.48 -1.07 -2.09
N PHE A 160 13.56 -2.01 -2.35
CA PHE A 160 12.29 -2.05 -1.65
C PHE A 160 12.48 -2.36 -0.16
N TRP A 161 13.35 -3.31 0.18
CA TRP A 161 13.70 -3.59 1.58
C TRP A 161 14.27 -2.36 2.30
N TYR A 162 15.18 -1.64 1.65
CA TYR A 162 15.80 -0.44 2.20
C TYR A 162 14.75 0.64 2.46
N GLU A 163 13.90 0.93 1.46
CA GLU A 163 12.84 1.92 1.57
C GLU A 163 11.83 1.56 2.66
N SER A 164 11.41 0.29 2.71
CA SER A 164 10.50 -0.21 3.73
C SER A 164 11.06 -0.01 5.13
N THR A 165 12.35 -0.32 5.34
CA THR A 165 13.02 -0.10 6.63
C THR A 165 13.06 1.37 7.01
N GLN A 166 13.34 2.27 6.06
CA GLN A 166 13.30 3.72 6.31
C GLN A 166 11.88 4.20 6.66
N ASN A 167 10.87 3.72 5.95
CA ASN A 167 9.47 4.12 6.14
C ASN A 167 8.87 3.61 7.46
N LEU A 168 9.28 2.43 7.92
CA LEU A 168 8.97 1.95 9.28
C LEU A 168 9.60 2.86 10.34
N GLY A 169 10.87 3.26 10.16
CA GLY A 169 11.55 4.20 11.06
C GLY A 169 10.86 5.58 11.12
N LYS A 170 10.48 6.14 9.96
CA LYS A 170 9.71 7.40 9.86
C LYS A 170 8.34 7.27 10.55
N SER A 171 7.70 6.10 10.45
CA SER A 171 6.42 5.83 11.12
C SER A 171 6.57 5.85 12.64
N ARG A 172 7.63 5.23 13.19
CA ARG A 172 7.94 5.30 14.63
C ARG A 172 8.21 6.73 15.09
N GLN A 173 8.99 7.49 14.32
CA GLN A 173 9.27 8.89 14.64
C GLN A 173 7.98 9.73 14.71
N LEU A 174 7.10 9.57 13.72
CA LEU A 174 5.82 10.28 13.69
C LEU A 174 4.91 9.85 14.84
N LEU A 175 4.87 8.56 15.17
CA LEU A 175 4.15 8.04 16.33
C LEU A 175 4.65 8.66 17.64
N GLY A 176 5.97 8.75 17.83
CA GLY A 176 6.58 9.39 18.99
C GLY A 176 6.14 10.85 19.17
N ASN A 177 6.06 11.61 18.06
CA ASN A 177 5.52 12.97 18.08
C ASN A 177 4.05 12.99 18.54
N PHE A 178 3.22 12.08 18.04
CA PHE A 178 1.81 11.99 18.48
C PHE A 178 1.64 11.63 19.95
N VAL A 179 2.52 10.78 20.49
CA VAL A 179 2.52 10.45 21.92
C VAL A 179 2.93 11.68 22.74
N ALA A 180 3.99 12.39 22.34
CA ALA A 180 4.44 13.61 23.01
C ALA A 180 3.38 14.73 23.00
N GLU A 181 2.60 14.82 21.91
CA GLU A 181 1.47 15.75 21.77
C GLU A 181 0.18 15.27 22.48
N GLY A 182 0.18 14.09 23.11
CA GLY A 182 -1.01 13.53 23.78
C GLY A 182 -2.12 13.07 22.83
N LYS A 183 -1.83 12.95 21.53
CA LYS A 183 -2.79 12.55 20.49
C LYS A 183 -2.98 11.03 20.43
N VAL A 184 -1.93 10.28 20.77
CA VAL A 184 -1.95 8.81 20.81
C VAL A 184 -1.61 8.33 22.22
N PRO A 185 -2.48 7.52 22.86
CA PRO A 185 -2.20 6.90 24.16
C PRO A 185 -0.97 5.98 24.15
N ALA A 186 -0.31 5.86 25.30
CA ALA A 186 0.94 5.09 25.42
C ALA A 186 0.75 3.58 25.16
N ASP A 187 -0.39 3.01 25.56
CA ASP A 187 -0.75 1.61 25.30
C ASP A 187 -0.96 1.34 23.80
N PHE A 188 -1.56 2.30 23.07
CA PHE A 188 -1.71 2.21 21.62
C PHE A 188 -0.34 2.27 20.95
N ALA A 189 0.51 3.20 21.38
CA ALA A 189 1.88 3.30 20.87
C ALA A 189 2.66 2.00 21.10
N GLN A 190 2.61 1.42 22.30
CA GLN A 190 3.27 0.15 22.60
C GLN A 190 2.81 -0.99 21.68
N ARG A 191 1.51 -1.07 21.39
CA ARG A 191 0.94 -2.07 20.47
C ARG A 191 1.44 -1.88 19.04
N ILE A 192 1.47 -0.64 18.55
CA ILE A 192 1.99 -0.30 17.22
C ILE A 192 3.48 -0.65 17.14
N GLU A 193 4.28 -0.22 18.11
CA GLU A 193 5.72 -0.47 18.16
C GLU A 193 6.06 -1.96 18.20
N GLY A 194 5.28 -2.75 18.96
CA GLY A 194 5.41 -4.20 19.01
C GLY A 194 5.16 -4.85 17.65
N ARG A 195 4.16 -4.38 16.89
CA ARG A 195 3.79 -4.91 15.58
C ARG A 195 4.77 -4.49 14.48
N ILE A 196 5.24 -3.25 14.50
CA ILE A 196 6.37 -2.82 13.64
C ILE A 196 7.58 -3.71 13.93
N GLY A 197 7.91 -3.94 15.20
CA GLY A 197 9.01 -4.82 15.60
C GLY A 197 8.86 -6.27 15.10
N LYS A 198 7.65 -6.83 15.11
CA LYS A 198 7.37 -8.15 14.53
C LYS A 198 7.67 -8.18 13.03
N LEU A 199 7.25 -7.16 12.28
CA LEU A 199 7.53 -7.06 10.85
C LEU A 199 9.04 -6.94 10.61
N GLU A 200 9.72 -6.03 11.30
CA GLU A 200 11.17 -5.85 11.20
C GLU A 200 11.94 -7.16 11.50
N ALA A 201 11.53 -7.90 12.53
CA ALA A 201 12.11 -9.20 12.84
C ALA A 201 11.92 -10.20 11.69
N ALA A 202 10.73 -10.25 11.08
CA ALA A 202 10.48 -11.09 9.91
C ALA A 202 11.40 -10.70 8.74
N LEU A 203 11.53 -9.40 8.45
CA LEU A 203 12.43 -8.89 7.39
C LEU A 203 13.89 -9.31 7.60
N GLN A 204 14.36 -9.42 8.84
CA GLN A 204 15.72 -9.87 9.13
C GLN A 204 15.87 -11.39 9.05
N SER A 205 14.80 -12.14 9.33
CA SER A 205 14.86 -13.60 9.46
C SER A 205 15.02 -14.35 8.13
N VAL A 206 14.55 -13.77 7.01
CA VAL A 206 14.60 -14.41 5.69
C VAL A 206 15.99 -14.22 5.04
N PRO A 207 16.64 -15.31 4.54
CA PRO A 207 17.88 -15.22 3.77
C PRO A 207 17.73 -14.33 2.54
N LYS A 208 18.68 -13.43 2.32
CA LYS A 208 18.64 -12.49 1.18
C LYS A 208 19.15 -13.13 -0.10
N GLY A 209 18.42 -12.88 -1.20
CA GLY A 209 18.79 -13.35 -2.53
C GLY A 209 20.12 -12.79 -3.02
N ARG A 210 20.74 -13.45 -4.00
CA ARG A 210 22.03 -13.01 -4.57
C ARG A 210 21.93 -11.62 -5.21
N ALA A 211 20.80 -11.31 -5.86
CA ALA A 211 20.55 -10.00 -6.47
C ALA A 211 20.50 -8.91 -5.39
N TRP A 212 19.74 -9.15 -4.32
CA TRP A 212 19.68 -8.31 -3.13
C TRP A 212 21.08 -8.03 -2.56
N GLN A 213 21.89 -9.07 -2.31
CA GLN A 213 23.23 -8.92 -1.72
C GLN A 213 24.18 -8.10 -2.59
N LYS A 214 24.14 -8.31 -3.92
CA LYS A 214 24.91 -7.49 -4.87
C LYS A 214 24.45 -6.04 -4.84
N ARG A 215 23.13 -5.81 -4.85
CA ARG A 215 22.55 -4.47 -4.80
C ARG A 215 22.84 -3.75 -3.48
N ALA A 216 22.90 -4.48 -2.37
CA ALA A 216 23.25 -3.96 -1.05
C ALA A 216 24.66 -3.37 -0.99
N LYS A 217 25.64 -4.00 -1.66
CA LYS A 217 27.01 -3.49 -1.75
C LYS A 217 27.11 -2.16 -2.49
N VAL A 218 26.22 -1.94 -3.46
CA VAL A 218 26.12 -0.66 -4.18
C VAL A 218 25.45 0.41 -3.30
N GLY A 219 24.50 0.00 -2.46
CA GLY A 219 23.82 0.90 -1.54
C GLY A 219 23.10 2.05 -2.23
N THR A 220 23.00 3.19 -1.56
CA THR A 220 22.34 4.39 -2.08
C THR A 220 23.19 5.15 -3.13
N ALA A 221 24.40 4.69 -3.45
CA ALA A 221 25.27 5.33 -4.43
C ALA A 221 24.71 5.29 -5.88
N LYS A 222 23.80 4.35 -6.16
CA LYS A 222 22.95 4.37 -7.35
C LYS A 222 21.50 4.47 -6.93
N ARG A 223 20.68 5.12 -7.75
CA ARG A 223 19.21 5.16 -7.59
C ARG A 223 18.67 3.73 -7.43
N TRP A 224 17.78 3.54 -6.46
CA TRP A 224 17.21 2.25 -6.09
C TRP A 224 15.70 2.16 -6.27
N PHE A 225 15.06 3.27 -6.64
CA PHE A 225 13.63 3.41 -6.82
C PHE A 225 13.34 3.99 -8.20
N ARG A 226 12.11 3.78 -8.68
CA ARG A 226 11.56 4.47 -9.85
C ARG A 226 10.96 5.81 -9.40
N GLU A 227 11.26 6.89 -10.12
CA GLU A 227 10.52 8.15 -9.95
C GLU A 227 9.13 7.96 -10.52
N VAL A 228 8.13 8.17 -9.67
CA VAL A 228 6.74 8.17 -10.08
C VAL A 228 6.39 9.62 -10.37
N GLU A 229 6.15 9.93 -11.64
CA GLU A 229 5.52 11.19 -11.98
C GLU A 229 4.09 11.14 -11.46
N GLU A 230 3.71 12.12 -10.64
CA GLU A 230 2.29 12.43 -10.49
C GLU A 230 1.81 12.74 -11.91
N ILE A 231 0.88 11.92 -12.42
CA ILE A 231 0.19 12.29 -13.65
C ILE A 231 -0.54 13.58 -13.28
N VAL A 232 0.04 14.72 -13.65
CA VAL A 232 -0.59 16.02 -13.53
C VAL A 232 -1.82 15.93 -14.44
N ARG A 233 -2.98 15.78 -13.81
CA ARG A 233 -4.28 15.72 -14.46
C ARG A 233 -4.97 17.07 -14.27
#